data_AF-A0AAE1E8W0-F1
#
_entry.id   AF-A0AAE1E8W0-F1
#
_cell.length_a   1.000
_cell.length_b   1.000
_cell.length_c   1.000
_cell.angle_alpha   90.00
_cell.angle_beta   90.00
_cell.angle_gamma   90.00
#
_symmetry.space_group_name_H-M   'P 1'
#
loop_
_entity.id
_entity.type
_entity.pdbx_description
1 polymer ?
#
loop_
_entity_poly.entity_id
_entity_poly.type
_entity_poly.pdbx_seq_one_letter_code
_entity_poly.pdbx_strand_id
1 'polypeptide(L)'
;MGQTQYRCLSGLMFDTSIRSDQSETVITQCDSNGQWVVVQGAVLEANSTLQFDCKGTSEYMGCYSADLTSSPGSTVTSSGRDETNIRSCRKLCRDSLYVYAALQGVICRCVAYSQFESTKVVRERCDVTCPNNALYCGGHDEHSIYRTIDSCVGITEKTLIGETSRYMYSSDTCVQFCRGQDKPLALYRALMRMCTCFDSIPTQYDVLNSLHCNVPYDSTANWSPNGYLFSTMESANLDVHNCEDLFDLGIYFHGYYYMQNSTKIYCNFLDGSAVCDQAWIAYNGHCYHFVEKKQNAVAQATQCRNSSSMLVSVGDSAEWLFLMKLDQAMPHIYGSIFIGLYDILGSYTYQWADETAFTYRPFAANNPAPLNGHRQCVIYGHSQLSNGNCHSARPALCEKSDKNFCMETSSLHLFTPSTMAMESESMSIPLCFETCRGEGHDLSVLNGTQCYCFTDGVGIGFDEVPMIYCDLPCANHPFQICGSTSYNYFFVSADVGQPRRESCDAMILDGLTTRAMVEGEATRLDCSAAQTADTCTHIALLALHIHTHIALLALLITVLNILLALHTHVALISWLFTHILH
;
A
#
# COMPACT_ATOMS: atom_id res chain seq x y z
N MET A 1 38.33 10.91 44.47
CA MET A 1 37.28 11.81 44.99
C MET A 1 36.23 11.92 43.91
N GLY A 2 35.01 11.44 44.20
CA GLY A 2 34.02 11.04 43.20
C GLY A 2 33.41 12.22 42.45
N GLN A 3 33.31 12.07 41.12
CA GLN A 3 32.44 12.91 40.30
C GLN A 3 31.02 12.33 40.38
N THR A 4 30.14 13.04 41.07
CA THR A 4 28.70 12.76 41.02
C THR A 4 28.17 13.25 39.67
N GLN A 5 27.98 12.33 38.72
CA GLN A 5 27.25 12.59 37.48
C GLN A 5 25.74 12.57 37.79
N TYR A 6 25.04 13.66 37.53
CA TYR A 6 23.59 13.73 37.61
C TYR A 6 22.98 13.44 36.24
N ARG A 7 22.12 12.42 36.16
CA ARG A 7 21.37 12.04 34.96
C ARG A 7 20.03 12.77 34.98
N CYS A 8 19.85 13.75 34.09
CA CYS A 8 18.60 14.51 33.98
C CYS A 8 17.52 13.65 33.31
N LEU A 9 16.48 13.28 34.06
CA LEU A 9 15.20 12.83 33.52
C LEU A 9 14.31 14.07 33.34
N SER A 10 13.76 14.21 32.13
CA SER A 10 12.89 15.30 31.69
C SER A 10 11.79 15.63 32.71
N GLY A 11 11.68 16.91 33.11
CA GLY A 11 10.49 17.43 33.78
C GLY A 11 10.56 17.80 35.26
N LEU A 12 11.74 17.89 35.87
CA LEU A 12 11.86 18.23 37.30
C LEU A 12 12.36 19.67 37.49
N MET A 13 11.62 20.51 38.23
CA MET A 13 12.27 21.54 39.05
C MET A 13 13.05 20.79 40.14
N PHE A 14 14.35 21.07 40.26
CA PHE A 14 15.12 20.58 41.40
C PHE A 14 14.85 21.48 42.60
N ASP A 15 14.35 20.91 43.70
CA ASP A 15 14.61 21.44 45.04
C ASP A 15 15.78 20.63 45.60
N THR A 16 17.00 21.16 45.52
CA THR A 16 18.12 20.58 46.26
C THR A 16 17.97 20.99 47.72
N SER A 17 17.17 20.24 48.47
CA SER A 17 17.20 20.34 49.92
C SER A 17 18.60 19.95 50.42
N ILE A 18 19.31 20.95 50.93
CA ILE A 18 20.57 20.92 51.68
C ILE A 18 21.81 20.50 50.87
N ARG A 19 22.55 21.48 50.34
CA ARG A 19 23.99 21.32 50.11
C ARG A 19 24.70 21.20 51.47
N SER A 20 25.69 20.32 51.57
CA SER A 20 26.54 20.20 52.77
C SER A 20 27.45 21.42 53.02
N ASP A 21 27.40 22.44 52.15
CA ASP A 21 28.29 23.61 52.14
C ASP A 21 27.60 24.95 52.43
N GLN A 22 26.31 24.97 52.78
CA GLN A 22 25.53 26.18 53.10
C GLN A 22 25.35 27.22 51.96
N SER A 23 25.55 26.90 50.68
CA SER A 23 25.20 27.88 49.63
C SER A 23 23.68 27.95 49.37
N GLU A 24 23.21 29.12 48.93
CA GLU A 24 21.79 29.42 48.62
C GLU A 24 21.14 28.40 47.67
N THR A 25 19.85 28.14 47.89
CA THR A 25 18.97 27.35 47.01
C THR A 25 18.80 28.06 45.68
N VAL A 26 19.08 27.35 44.57
CA VAL A 26 18.85 27.87 43.21
C VAL A 26 17.52 27.30 42.70
N ILE A 27 16.57 28.18 42.39
CA ILE A 27 15.28 27.86 41.77
C ILE A 27 15.40 28.18 40.28
N THR A 28 15.06 27.23 39.42
CA THR A 28 15.10 27.37 37.96
C THR A 28 13.74 27.10 37.33
N GLN A 29 13.28 27.96 36.42
CA GLN A 29 12.06 27.76 35.63
C GLN A 29 12.41 27.56 34.15
N CYS A 30 11.48 26.99 33.39
CA CYS A 30 11.60 26.87 31.94
C CYS A 30 10.94 28.09 31.28
N ASP A 31 11.69 28.84 30.49
CA ASP A 31 11.18 30.02 29.80
C ASP A 31 10.29 29.67 28.58
N SER A 32 9.76 30.70 27.92
CA SER A 32 8.89 30.54 26.75
C SER A 32 9.58 29.86 25.56
N ASN A 33 10.91 29.84 25.53
CA ASN A 33 11.72 29.28 24.46
C ASN A 33 12.19 27.85 24.77
N GLY A 34 11.77 27.28 25.90
CA GLY A 34 12.21 25.95 26.31
C GLY A 34 13.63 25.95 26.87
N GLN A 35 14.10 27.08 27.43
CA GLN A 35 15.40 27.17 28.10
C GLN A 35 15.26 27.33 29.62
N TRP A 36 16.15 26.69 30.37
CA TRP A 36 16.19 26.85 31.83
C TRP A 36 16.71 28.24 32.21
N VAL A 37 15.94 28.97 33.01
CA VAL A 37 16.27 30.28 33.59
C VAL A 37 16.26 30.20 35.11
N VAL A 38 17.25 30.79 35.76
CA VAL A 38 17.30 30.89 37.23
C VAL A 38 16.37 32.01 37.67
N VAL A 39 15.42 31.68 38.55
CA VAL A 39 14.43 32.63 39.08
C VAL A 39 14.69 33.02 40.53
N GLN A 40 15.51 32.25 41.27
CA GLN A 40 15.94 32.60 42.62
C GLN A 40 17.28 31.92 42.96
N GLY A 41 18.16 32.60 43.71
CA GLY A 41 19.50 32.10 44.06
C GLY A 41 20.58 32.41 42.99
N ALA A 42 21.86 32.37 43.38
CA ALA A 42 22.99 32.64 42.50
C ALA A 42 23.73 31.35 42.10
N VAL A 43 23.97 31.15 40.80
CA VAL A 43 24.83 30.06 40.30
C VAL A 43 26.28 30.52 40.38
N LEU A 44 27.09 29.86 41.21
CA LEU A 44 28.55 30.02 41.16
C LEU A 44 29.04 29.44 39.83
N GLU A 45 29.70 30.29 39.04
CA GLU A 45 30.15 30.04 37.67
C GLU A 45 30.67 28.61 37.45
N ALA A 46 29.84 27.76 36.86
CA ALA A 46 30.26 26.51 36.28
C ALA A 46 30.48 26.74 34.78
N ASN A 47 31.72 26.55 34.36
CA ASN A 47 32.17 26.66 32.98
C ASN A 47 31.59 25.49 32.16
N SER A 48 30.33 25.55 31.72
CA SER A 48 29.75 24.55 30.83
C SER A 48 28.98 25.19 29.68
N THR A 49 29.56 25.14 28.49
CA THR A 49 29.01 25.53 27.18
C THR A 49 27.89 24.59 26.67
N LEU A 50 27.21 23.87 27.55
CA LEU A 50 26.13 22.93 27.21
C LEU A 50 24.80 23.51 27.68
N GLN A 51 24.09 24.18 26.76
CA GLN A 51 22.72 24.62 26.94
C GLN A 51 21.79 23.40 26.78
N PHE A 52 21.01 23.07 27.80
CA PHE A 52 20.00 22.01 27.75
C PHE A 52 18.62 22.64 27.51
N ASP A 53 17.92 22.24 26.44
CA ASP A 53 16.52 22.58 26.24
C ASP A 53 15.67 21.86 27.30
N CYS A 54 14.97 22.63 28.14
CA CYS A 54 13.78 22.13 28.82
C CYS A 54 12.67 22.02 27.80
N LYS A 55 12.67 20.90 27.05
CA LYS A 55 11.40 20.43 26.49
C LYS A 55 10.45 20.31 27.67
N GLY A 56 9.39 21.13 27.69
CA GLY A 56 8.31 20.97 28.66
C GLY A 56 7.93 19.50 28.71
N THR A 57 7.55 18.98 29.88
CA THR A 57 7.13 17.57 29.93
C THR A 57 6.13 17.35 28.79
N SER A 58 6.43 16.41 27.90
CA SER A 58 5.60 15.96 26.79
C SER A 58 4.14 15.68 27.23
N GLU A 59 3.98 15.50 28.53
CA GLU A 59 2.77 15.35 29.32
C GLU A 59 1.92 16.62 29.48
N TYR A 60 2.49 17.83 29.54
CA TYR A 60 1.74 19.08 29.80
C TYR A 60 1.23 19.73 28.51
N MET A 61 -0.09 19.83 28.38
CA MET A 61 -0.73 20.36 27.18
C MET A 61 -0.90 21.88 27.21
N GLY A 62 -0.91 22.47 28.40
CA GLY A 62 -1.06 23.90 28.61
C GLY A 62 -2.16 24.25 29.61
N CYS A 63 -2.45 25.55 29.67
CA CYS A 63 -3.49 26.13 30.51
C CYS A 63 -4.76 26.34 29.71
N TYR A 64 -5.90 25.97 30.27
CA TYR A 64 -7.19 26.01 29.58
C TYR A 64 -8.27 26.65 30.44
N SER A 65 -9.07 27.53 29.83
CA SER A 65 -10.31 28.01 30.40
C SER A 65 -11.42 27.08 29.93
N ALA A 66 -12.00 26.31 30.86
CA ALA A 66 -12.98 25.27 30.56
C ALA A 66 -13.98 25.14 31.71
N ASP A 67 -15.28 25.11 31.41
CA ASP A 67 -16.30 24.70 32.36
C ASP A 67 -16.38 23.16 32.41
N LEU A 68 -15.48 22.57 33.19
CA LEU A 68 -15.45 21.12 33.43
C LEU A 68 -16.38 20.71 34.58
N THR A 69 -17.28 21.59 35.03
CA THR A 69 -18.16 21.34 36.19
C THR A 69 -19.53 20.80 35.82
N SER A 70 -19.94 20.94 34.54
CA SER A 70 -21.30 20.65 34.06
C SER A 70 -21.38 19.54 32.99
N SER A 71 -20.24 18.98 32.56
CA SER A 71 -20.20 18.01 31.46
C SER A 71 -20.63 16.60 31.90
N PRO A 72 -21.64 15.98 31.27
CA PRO A 72 -22.05 14.61 31.60
C PRO A 72 -20.95 13.63 31.18
N GLY A 73 -20.28 13.02 32.17
CA GLY A 73 -19.17 12.08 31.96
C GLY A 73 -17.83 12.54 32.57
N SER A 74 -17.69 13.83 32.88
CA SER A 74 -16.60 14.29 33.75
C SER A 74 -17.01 14.06 35.20
N THR A 75 -16.32 13.16 35.90
CA THR A 75 -15.72 13.39 37.23
C THR A 75 -15.55 12.07 37.99
N VAL A 76 -14.36 11.47 37.89
CA VAL A 76 -13.73 10.96 39.12
C VAL A 76 -13.07 12.18 39.76
N THR A 77 -13.79 12.83 40.67
CA THR A 77 -13.26 13.92 41.50
C THR A 77 -12.75 13.31 42.79
N SER A 78 -11.44 13.41 43.03
CA SER A 78 -10.85 13.11 44.34
C SER A 78 -10.31 14.40 44.95
N SER A 79 -10.48 14.54 46.27
CA SER A 79 -10.00 15.69 47.05
C SER A 79 -9.33 15.17 48.32
N GLY A 80 -7.99 15.21 48.37
CA GLY A 80 -7.20 14.68 49.50
C GLY A 80 -5.75 15.14 49.49
N ARG A 81 -5.09 15.19 50.67
CA ARG A 81 -3.73 15.75 50.84
C ARG A 81 -2.62 14.93 50.16
N ASP A 82 -2.76 13.61 50.06
CA ASP A 82 -1.78 12.70 49.42
C ASP A 82 -1.94 12.62 47.88
N GLU A 83 -3.01 13.18 47.34
CA GLU A 83 -3.43 13.11 45.92
C GLU A 83 -3.17 14.41 45.15
N THR A 84 -2.57 15.40 45.82
CA THR A 84 -2.16 16.69 45.27
C THR A 84 -0.93 16.61 44.35
N ASN A 85 -0.44 15.40 44.10
CA ASN A 85 0.63 15.12 43.14
C ASN A 85 0.01 14.76 41.79
N ILE A 86 0.35 15.52 40.75
CA ILE A 86 0.02 15.23 39.34
C ILE A 86 0.13 13.76 38.97
N ARG A 87 1.14 13.03 39.49
CA ARG A 87 1.33 11.60 39.22
C ARG A 87 0.12 10.76 39.68
N SER A 88 -0.46 11.10 40.83
CA SER A 88 -1.64 10.44 41.38
C SER A 88 -2.88 10.73 40.53
N CYS A 89 -3.09 12.00 40.15
CA CYS A 89 -4.22 12.40 39.30
C CYS A 89 -4.16 11.73 37.91
N ARG A 90 -2.98 11.73 37.28
CA ARG A 90 -2.78 11.04 35.99
C ARG A 90 -3.03 9.54 36.10
N LYS A 91 -2.55 8.90 37.17
CA LYS A 91 -2.81 7.48 37.42
C LYS A 91 -4.30 7.20 37.61
N LEU A 92 -4.98 7.99 38.43
CA LEU A 92 -6.42 7.89 38.66
C LEU A 92 -7.20 7.97 37.35
N CYS A 93 -6.89 8.97 36.52
CA CYS A 93 -7.57 9.15 35.24
C CYS A 93 -7.24 8.07 34.22
N ARG A 94 -6.00 7.58 34.20
CA ARG A 94 -5.61 6.44 33.36
C ARG A 94 -6.34 5.16 33.75
N ASP A 95 -6.37 4.85 35.04
CA ASP A 95 -7.07 3.67 35.58
C ASP A 95 -8.58 3.78 35.36
N SER A 96 -9.10 5.01 35.29
CA SER A 96 -10.49 5.33 34.95
C SER A 96 -10.73 5.46 33.43
N LEU A 97 -9.74 5.14 32.60
CA LEU A 97 -9.79 5.08 31.13
C LEU A 97 -9.89 6.43 30.40
N TYR A 98 -9.51 7.52 31.04
CA TYR A 98 -9.46 8.87 30.46
C TYR A 98 -8.08 9.20 29.89
N VAL A 99 -8.06 9.96 28.80
CA VAL A 99 -6.83 10.38 28.10
C VAL A 99 -6.19 11.62 28.72
N TYR A 100 -6.98 12.43 29.43
CA TYR A 100 -6.52 13.69 30.02
C TYR A 100 -6.86 13.76 31.52
N ALA A 101 -5.96 14.41 32.24
CA ALA A 101 -6.11 14.79 33.64
C ALA A 101 -6.05 16.32 33.73
N ALA A 102 -7.10 16.92 34.26
CA ALA A 102 -7.23 18.36 34.47
C ALA A 102 -7.08 18.68 35.95
N LEU A 103 -6.15 19.57 36.29
CA LEU A 103 -5.90 20.01 37.66
C LEU A 103 -6.30 21.47 37.85
N GLN A 104 -7.02 21.74 38.94
CA GLN A 104 -7.35 23.07 39.45
C GLN A 104 -7.16 23.09 40.98
N GLY A 105 -6.03 23.61 41.43
CA GLY A 105 -5.55 23.49 42.80
C GLY A 105 -5.43 22.03 43.26
N VAL A 106 -6.28 21.66 44.21
CA VAL A 106 -6.35 20.30 44.79
C VAL A 106 -7.35 19.38 44.08
N ILE A 107 -8.03 19.89 43.04
CA ILE A 107 -9.08 19.16 42.34
C ILE A 107 -8.47 18.47 41.13
N CYS A 108 -8.58 17.14 41.10
CA CYS A 108 -8.30 16.32 39.93
C CYS A 108 -9.62 16.02 39.19
N ARG A 109 -9.65 16.25 37.87
CA ARG A 109 -10.76 15.86 37.00
C ARG A 109 -10.24 15.06 35.82
N CYS A 110 -10.90 13.95 35.51
CA CYS A 110 -10.59 13.13 34.34
C CYS A 110 -11.44 13.57 33.15
N VAL A 111 -10.79 13.84 32.02
CA VAL A 111 -11.41 14.47 30.85
C VAL A 111 -11.30 13.55 29.65
N ALA A 112 -12.43 13.33 28.97
CA ALA A 112 -12.51 12.52 27.76
C ALA A 112 -12.03 13.32 26.55
N TYR A 113 -11.60 12.63 25.49
CA TYR A 113 -11.13 13.28 24.28
C TYR A 113 -12.19 14.17 23.61
N SER A 114 -13.42 13.65 23.49
CA SER A 114 -14.54 14.31 22.81
C SER A 114 -15.11 15.52 23.54
N GLN A 115 -14.78 15.71 24.81
CA GLN A 115 -15.31 16.80 25.65
C GLN A 115 -14.36 18.01 25.72
N PHE A 116 -13.33 18.03 24.88
CA PHE A 116 -12.33 19.08 24.89
C PHE A 116 -12.74 20.27 23.99
N GLU A 117 -13.86 20.94 24.30
CA GLU A 117 -14.22 22.26 23.75
C GLU A 117 -13.63 23.39 24.62
N SER A 118 -12.35 23.28 24.99
CA SER A 118 -11.72 24.24 25.89
C SER A 118 -10.82 25.23 25.15
N THR A 119 -10.83 26.48 25.59
CA THR A 119 -9.99 27.52 24.99
C THR A 119 -8.63 27.50 25.68
N LYS A 120 -7.57 27.21 24.92
CA LYS A 120 -6.19 27.35 25.42
C LYS A 120 -5.93 28.82 25.75
N VAL A 121 -5.52 29.09 26.98
CA VAL A 121 -5.18 30.44 27.46
C VAL A 121 -3.69 30.55 27.71
N VAL A 122 -3.24 31.78 27.96
CA VAL A 122 -1.84 32.07 28.30
C VAL A 122 -1.44 31.31 29.57
N ARG A 123 -0.21 30.77 29.59
CA ARG A 123 0.26 29.82 30.61
C ARG A 123 0.23 30.41 32.01
N GLU A 124 0.44 31.72 32.12
CA GLU A 124 0.49 32.50 33.35
C GLU A 124 -0.81 32.47 34.14
N ARG A 125 -1.93 32.09 33.51
CA ARG A 125 -3.19 31.89 34.23
C ARG A 125 -3.24 30.60 35.05
N CYS A 126 -2.36 29.64 34.75
CA CYS A 126 -2.20 28.43 35.54
C CYS A 126 -0.96 28.56 36.43
N ASP A 127 -1.00 29.53 37.34
CA ASP A 127 0.09 29.92 38.24
C ASP A 127 0.14 29.12 39.55
N VAL A 128 -0.86 28.25 39.80
CA VAL A 128 -0.90 27.43 41.01
C VAL A 128 0.12 26.30 40.88
N THR A 129 1.11 26.25 41.77
CA THR A 129 2.08 25.15 41.82
C THR A 129 1.52 23.96 42.58
N CYS A 130 1.77 22.75 42.08
CA CYS A 130 1.51 21.53 42.83
C CYS A 130 2.41 21.46 44.09
N PRO A 131 2.01 20.79 45.19
CA PRO A 131 2.76 20.74 46.44
C PRO A 131 4.17 20.13 46.38
N ASN A 132 4.58 19.53 45.26
CA ASN A 132 5.96 19.13 45.01
C ASN A 132 6.79 20.20 44.28
N ASN A 133 6.22 21.40 44.07
CA ASN A 133 6.78 22.57 43.36
C ASN A 133 7.32 22.32 41.94
N ALA A 134 7.17 21.11 41.40
CA ALA A 134 7.75 20.75 40.12
C ALA A 134 6.87 21.10 38.92
N LEU A 135 5.56 21.23 39.13
CA LEU A 135 4.54 21.26 38.07
C LEU A 135 3.35 22.17 38.43
N TYR A 136 2.57 22.58 37.43
CA TYR A 136 1.42 23.47 37.59
C TYR A 136 0.13 22.69 37.86
N CYS A 137 -0.56 23.01 38.94
CA CYS A 137 -1.84 22.45 39.34
C CYS A 137 -3.00 23.41 39.01
N GLY A 138 -2.97 24.07 37.85
CA GLY A 138 -4.07 24.93 37.37
C GLY A 138 -3.95 26.39 37.80
N GLY A 139 -5.06 27.11 37.68
CA GLY A 139 -5.21 28.52 38.01
C GLY A 139 -6.31 28.77 39.03
N HIS A 140 -6.78 30.02 39.11
CA HIS A 140 -7.96 30.34 39.93
C HIS A 140 -9.21 29.67 39.35
N ASP A 141 -9.48 29.89 38.06
CA ASP A 141 -10.60 29.30 37.31
C ASP A 141 -10.12 28.40 36.16
N GLU A 142 -8.83 28.46 35.84
CA GLU A 142 -8.21 27.71 34.76
C GLU A 142 -7.70 26.33 35.19
N HIS A 143 -7.60 25.43 34.22
CA HIS A 143 -7.15 24.06 34.41
C HIS A 143 -5.81 23.82 33.73
N SER A 144 -4.88 23.24 34.46
CA SER A 144 -3.66 22.65 33.88
C SER A 144 -4.00 21.26 33.35
N ILE A 145 -3.86 21.08 32.04
CA ILE A 145 -4.21 19.82 31.37
C ILE A 145 -2.96 18.98 31.11
N TYR A 146 -3.01 17.72 31.51
CA TYR A 146 -1.95 16.75 31.31
C TYR A 146 -2.46 15.48 30.63
N ARG A 147 -1.61 14.87 29.81
CA ARG A 147 -1.88 13.56 29.21
C ARG A 147 -1.71 12.45 30.24
N THR A 148 -2.59 11.46 30.25
CA THR A 148 -2.47 10.29 31.14
C THR A 148 -1.46 9.26 30.63
N ILE A 149 -1.20 9.27 29.32
CA ILE A 149 -0.15 8.51 28.62
C ILE A 149 0.80 9.52 27.97
N ASP A 150 2.07 9.46 28.31
CA ASP A 150 3.11 10.39 27.83
C ASP A 150 3.57 10.04 26.41
N SER A 151 4.28 8.92 26.27
CA SER A 151 4.71 8.39 24.97
C SER A 151 3.95 7.10 24.64
N CYS A 152 4.13 6.05 25.45
CA CYS A 152 3.41 4.80 25.29
C CYS A 152 3.22 4.04 26.62
N VAL A 153 2.31 3.08 26.62
CA VAL A 153 2.12 2.08 27.68
C VAL A 153 1.90 0.70 27.06
N GLY A 154 2.46 -0.35 27.66
CA GLY A 154 2.15 -1.73 27.27
C GLY A 154 0.75 -2.13 27.71
N ILE A 155 0.06 -2.97 26.94
CA ILE A 155 -1.28 -3.44 27.27
C ILE A 155 -1.44 -4.96 27.14
N THR A 156 -2.33 -5.57 27.94
CA THR A 156 -2.72 -6.99 27.81
C THR A 156 -4.20 -7.10 27.49
N GLU A 157 -4.54 -7.95 26.50
CA GLU A 157 -5.91 -8.12 26.01
C GLU A 157 -6.75 -8.96 26.98
N LYS A 158 -7.93 -8.46 27.37
CA LYS A 158 -8.92 -9.17 28.18
C LYS A 158 -9.89 -9.98 27.33
N THR A 159 -10.19 -9.51 26.12
CA THR A 159 -11.17 -10.11 25.21
C THR A 159 -10.83 -9.73 23.76
N LEU A 160 -10.88 -10.67 22.81
CA LEU A 160 -10.74 -10.39 21.38
C LEU A 160 -12.05 -9.77 20.85
N ILE A 161 -12.03 -8.51 20.44
CA ILE A 161 -13.16 -7.86 19.76
C ILE A 161 -12.70 -7.32 18.40
N GLY A 162 -13.54 -7.52 17.38
CA GLY A 162 -13.32 -7.04 16.02
C GLY A 162 -13.48 -5.53 15.93
N GLU A 163 -12.38 -4.81 16.06
CA GLU A 163 -12.28 -3.38 15.75
C GLU A 163 -11.68 -3.19 14.35
N THR A 164 -12.01 -2.07 13.70
CA THR A 164 -11.46 -1.67 12.40
C THR A 164 -9.97 -1.37 12.53
N SER A 165 -9.18 -2.41 12.36
CA SER A 165 -7.72 -2.35 12.43
C SER A 165 -7.15 -2.24 11.02
N ARG A 166 -6.07 -1.48 10.87
CA ARG A 166 -5.33 -1.39 9.62
C ARG A 166 -3.95 -2.00 9.77
N TYR A 167 -3.43 -2.54 8.67
CA TYR A 167 -2.06 -2.96 8.63
C TYR A 167 -1.13 -1.73 8.64
N MET A 168 -0.10 -1.74 9.48
CA MET A 168 0.88 -0.66 9.56
C MET A 168 2.27 -1.19 9.88
N TYR A 169 3.30 -0.62 9.27
CA TYR A 169 4.65 -1.20 9.32
C TYR A 169 5.33 -1.04 10.68
N SER A 170 5.12 0.09 11.35
CA SER A 170 5.75 0.45 12.62
C SER A 170 4.79 1.17 13.57
N SER A 171 5.16 1.24 14.84
CA SER A 171 4.45 2.08 15.81
C SER A 171 4.40 3.55 15.37
N ASP A 172 5.47 4.07 14.76
CA ASP A 172 5.52 5.46 14.29
C ASP A 172 4.53 5.72 13.14
N THR A 173 4.45 4.81 12.17
CA THR A 173 3.45 4.90 11.09
C THR A 173 2.02 4.78 11.63
N CYS A 174 1.81 3.96 12.67
CA CYS A 174 0.51 3.82 13.33
C CYS A 174 0.12 5.10 14.07
N VAL A 175 1.08 5.71 14.78
CA VAL A 175 0.92 7.00 15.44
C VAL A 175 0.57 8.09 14.42
N GLN A 176 1.29 8.19 13.30
CA GLN A 176 0.98 9.17 12.25
C GLN A 176 -0.41 8.98 11.66
N PHE A 177 -0.78 7.73 11.34
CA PHE A 177 -2.10 7.43 10.81
C PHE A 177 -3.20 7.85 11.78
N CYS A 178 -3.15 7.40 13.04
CA CYS A 178 -4.17 7.73 14.02
C CYS A 178 -4.21 9.22 14.36
N ARG A 179 -3.04 9.89 14.40
CA ARG A 179 -2.96 11.35 14.54
C ARG A 179 -3.70 12.05 13.41
N GLY A 180 -3.48 11.60 12.17
CA GLY A 180 -4.14 12.10 10.97
C GLY A 180 -5.67 11.99 11.02
N GLN A 181 -6.17 10.92 11.65
CA GLN A 181 -7.61 10.69 11.92
C GLN A 181 -8.14 11.44 13.15
N ASP A 182 -7.36 12.36 13.72
CA ASP A 182 -7.68 13.08 14.96
C ASP A 182 -8.06 12.13 16.11
N LYS A 183 -7.34 11.01 16.23
CA LYS A 183 -7.49 10.08 17.36
C LYS A 183 -6.35 10.29 18.34
N PRO A 184 -6.58 10.45 19.65
CA PRO A 184 -5.56 10.75 20.66
C PRO A 184 -4.64 9.56 20.97
N LEU A 185 -5.07 8.35 20.62
CA LEU A 185 -4.39 7.12 20.96
C LEU A 185 -4.29 6.19 19.75
N ALA A 186 -3.14 5.51 19.65
CA ALA A 186 -2.84 4.52 18.64
C ALA A 186 -2.36 3.22 19.33
N LEU A 187 -3.09 2.13 19.15
CA LEU A 187 -2.65 0.79 19.56
C LEU A 187 -1.90 0.15 18.41
N TYR A 188 -0.64 -0.22 18.66
CA TYR A 188 0.15 -1.01 17.73
C TYR A 188 0.44 -2.40 18.29
N ARG A 189 0.03 -3.43 17.55
CA ARG A 189 0.29 -4.84 17.85
C ARG A 189 1.43 -5.36 16.97
N ALA A 190 2.67 -5.29 17.45
CA ALA A 190 3.88 -5.56 16.64
C ALA A 190 3.89 -6.94 15.95
N LEU A 191 3.41 -8.00 16.61
CA LEU A 191 3.38 -9.35 16.03
C LEU A 191 2.40 -9.47 14.85
N MET A 192 1.29 -8.73 14.89
CA MET A 192 0.27 -8.73 13.83
C MET A 192 0.47 -7.58 12.85
N ARG A 193 1.33 -6.60 13.19
CA ARG A 193 1.50 -5.31 12.50
C ARG A 193 0.17 -4.59 12.28
N MET A 194 -0.70 -4.68 13.29
CA MET A 194 -2.02 -4.06 13.27
C MET A 194 -2.00 -2.77 14.08
N CYS A 195 -2.63 -1.75 13.50
CA CYS A 195 -2.85 -0.45 14.08
C CYS A 195 -4.35 -0.22 14.30
N THR A 196 -4.70 0.25 15.48
CA THR A 196 -6.08 0.57 15.84
C THR A 196 -6.10 1.91 16.55
N CYS A 197 -7.01 2.81 16.15
CA CYS A 197 -7.08 4.15 16.70
C CYS A 197 -8.24 4.29 17.69
N PHE A 198 -8.02 5.00 18.79
CA PHE A 198 -9.01 5.12 19.86
C PHE A 198 -9.21 6.57 20.33
N ASP A 199 -10.46 6.88 20.71
CA ASP A 199 -10.83 8.13 21.39
C ASP A 199 -10.58 8.09 22.91
N SER A 200 -10.51 6.90 23.50
CA SER A 200 -10.29 6.69 24.94
C SER A 200 -9.43 5.46 25.19
N ILE A 201 -8.95 5.28 26.42
CA ILE A 201 -8.23 4.05 26.76
C ILE A 201 -9.25 2.89 26.67
N PRO A 202 -8.98 1.83 25.90
CA PRO A 202 -9.98 0.80 25.67
C PRO A 202 -10.17 -0.08 26.92
N THR A 203 -11.43 -0.32 27.31
CA THR A 203 -11.83 -1.12 28.49
C THR A 203 -11.36 -2.57 28.42
N GLN A 204 -11.14 -3.08 27.21
CA GLN A 204 -10.76 -4.45 26.89
C GLN A 204 -9.31 -4.77 27.23
N TYR A 205 -8.53 -3.82 27.75
CA TYR A 205 -7.13 -4.05 28.07
C TYR A 205 -6.78 -3.67 29.50
N ASP A 206 -5.76 -4.33 30.06
CA ASP A 206 -5.06 -3.83 31.26
C ASP A 206 -3.85 -3.01 30.84
N VAL A 207 -3.73 -1.82 31.42
CA VAL A 207 -2.60 -0.92 31.18
C VAL A 207 -1.45 -1.29 32.11
N LEU A 208 -0.30 -1.67 31.55
CA LEU A 208 0.91 -1.98 32.30
C LEU A 208 1.70 -0.70 32.61
N ASN A 209 2.35 -0.66 33.77
CA ASN A 209 3.23 0.46 34.18
C ASN A 209 4.60 0.48 33.45
N SER A 210 4.75 -0.23 32.32
CA SER A 210 6.03 -0.37 31.61
C SER A 210 6.28 0.77 30.62
N LEU A 211 7.45 1.41 30.73
CA LEU A 211 7.91 2.55 29.92
C LEU A 211 8.83 2.16 28.74
N HIS A 212 9.00 0.88 28.44
CA HIS A 212 9.89 0.46 27.35
C HIS A 212 9.14 0.47 26.01
N CYS A 213 9.03 1.66 25.42
CA CYS A 213 8.42 1.91 24.10
C CYS A 213 9.30 1.52 22.90
N ASN A 214 10.55 1.11 23.13
CA ASN A 214 11.37 0.49 22.09
C ASN A 214 10.91 -0.95 21.91
N VAL A 215 10.08 -1.18 20.89
CA VAL A 215 9.72 -2.52 20.45
C VAL A 215 10.73 -2.91 19.36
N PRO A 216 11.77 -3.72 19.65
CA PRO A 216 12.66 -4.17 18.59
C PRO A 216 11.89 -5.05 17.60
N TYR A 217 12.17 -4.83 16.32
CA TYR A 217 11.59 -5.53 15.16
C TYR A 217 11.81 -7.07 15.19
N ASP A 218 12.69 -7.55 16.06
CA ASP A 218 13.14 -8.95 16.09
C ASP A 218 13.30 -9.48 17.53
N SER A 219 12.20 -9.64 18.26
CA SER A 219 12.24 -10.49 19.45
C SER A 219 11.03 -11.41 19.53
N THR A 220 11.31 -12.69 19.32
CA THR A 220 10.58 -13.88 19.77
C THR A 220 10.42 -13.97 21.30
N ALA A 221 10.40 -12.83 22.00
CA ALA A 221 10.26 -12.78 23.44
C ALA A 221 8.81 -13.09 23.81
N ASN A 222 8.61 -14.29 24.36
CA ASN A 222 7.36 -14.82 24.93
C ASN A 222 6.69 -13.93 26.00
N TRP A 223 7.23 -12.74 26.31
CA TRP A 223 6.81 -11.84 27.39
C TRP A 223 6.37 -10.46 26.86
N SER A 224 5.93 -10.39 25.60
CA SER A 224 5.39 -9.14 25.03
C SER A 224 3.96 -8.89 25.53
N PRO A 225 3.61 -7.67 25.98
CA PRO A 225 2.21 -7.27 26.04
C PRO A 225 1.56 -7.46 24.66
N ASN A 226 0.25 -7.75 24.64
CA ASN A 226 -0.53 -7.99 23.42
C ASN A 226 -0.58 -6.77 22.47
N GLY A 227 -0.01 -5.63 22.87
CA GLY A 227 0.30 -4.48 22.05
C GLY A 227 0.83 -3.32 22.90
N TYR A 228 1.08 -2.18 22.26
CA TYR A 228 1.48 -0.93 22.92
C TYR A 228 0.54 0.19 22.50
N LEU A 229 0.05 0.95 23.47
CA LEU A 229 -0.82 2.10 23.27
C LEU A 229 0.02 3.37 23.32
N PHE A 230 0.06 4.12 22.22
CA PHE A 230 0.84 5.33 22.03
C PHE A 230 -0.05 6.58 22.08
N SER A 231 0.49 7.69 22.60
CA SER A 231 -0.10 9.01 22.40
C SER A 231 0.19 9.50 20.98
N THR A 232 -0.81 10.03 20.28
CA THR A 232 -0.67 10.54 18.90
C THR A 232 -0.37 12.03 18.81
N MET A 233 -0.43 12.71 19.95
CA MET A 233 -0.37 14.16 20.05
C MET A 233 1.08 14.69 20.11
N GLU A 234 2.09 13.80 20.15
CA GLU A 234 3.46 14.15 19.77
C GLU A 234 3.67 13.78 18.31
N SER A 235 4.47 14.57 17.58
CA SER A 235 4.91 14.12 16.26
C SER A 235 5.64 12.79 16.40
N ALA A 236 5.19 11.77 15.65
CA ALA A 236 6.00 10.58 15.47
C ALA A 236 7.38 11.02 14.98
N ASN A 237 8.43 10.31 15.38
CA ASN A 237 9.79 10.66 15.01
C ASN A 237 10.08 10.26 13.55
N LEU A 238 9.32 10.85 12.63
CA LEU A 238 9.33 10.60 11.20
C LEU A 238 9.61 11.90 10.46
N ASP A 239 10.53 11.83 9.51
CA ASP A 239 10.90 12.94 8.63
C ASP A 239 9.97 12.95 7.41
N VAL A 240 8.80 13.57 7.58
CA VAL A 240 7.72 13.58 6.56
C VAL A 240 7.40 15.01 6.17
N HIS A 241 7.68 15.37 4.93
CA HIS A 241 7.43 16.68 4.36
C HIS A 241 6.28 16.69 3.34
N ASN A 242 5.97 15.55 2.73
CA ASN A 242 4.94 15.40 1.71
C ASN A 242 4.29 13.99 1.72
N CYS A 243 3.32 13.77 0.83
CA CYS A 243 2.60 12.49 0.74
C CYS A 243 3.43 11.34 0.10
N GLU A 244 4.48 11.63 -0.67
CA GLU A 244 5.41 10.62 -1.19
C GLU A 244 6.29 10.07 -0.06
N ASP A 245 6.74 10.91 0.87
CA ASP A 245 7.47 10.46 2.05
C ASP A 245 6.62 9.50 2.92
N LEU A 246 5.31 9.78 3.05
CA LEU A 246 4.37 8.87 3.72
C LEU A 246 4.25 7.53 2.99
N PHE A 247 4.18 7.58 1.66
CA PHE A 247 4.10 6.37 0.81
C PHE A 247 5.34 5.50 0.98
N ASP A 248 6.54 6.10 0.96
CA ASP A 248 7.81 5.39 1.17
C ASP A 248 7.91 4.76 2.57
N LEU A 249 7.22 5.31 3.55
CA LEU A 249 7.08 4.73 4.90
C LEU A 249 5.98 3.64 4.98
N GLY A 250 5.32 3.30 3.88
CA GLY A 250 4.26 2.30 3.80
C GLY A 250 2.88 2.81 4.23
N ILE A 251 2.66 4.13 4.23
CA ILE A 251 1.34 4.75 4.44
C ILE A 251 0.77 5.16 3.08
N TYR A 252 -0.25 4.45 2.62
CA TYR A 252 -0.88 4.65 1.32
C TYR A 252 -2.42 4.83 1.40
N PHE A 253 -2.97 4.99 2.61
CA PHE A 253 -4.41 5.15 2.82
C PHE A 253 -4.85 6.60 2.71
N HIS A 254 -5.84 6.90 1.87
CA HIS A 254 -6.34 8.26 1.73
C HIS A 254 -6.78 8.83 3.08
N GLY A 255 -6.39 10.06 3.36
CA GLY A 255 -6.68 10.67 4.64
C GLY A 255 -5.88 11.92 4.90
N TYR A 256 -6.21 12.54 6.03
CA TYR A 256 -5.41 13.64 6.55
C TYR A 256 -4.20 13.12 7.29
N TYR A 257 -3.06 13.80 7.15
CA TYR A 257 -1.82 13.50 7.85
C TYR A 257 -1.11 14.79 8.23
N TYR A 258 -0.29 14.74 9.29
CA TYR A 258 0.49 15.87 9.75
C TYR A 258 1.92 15.79 9.23
N MET A 259 2.36 16.84 8.55
CA MET A 259 3.74 17.00 8.09
C MET A 259 4.63 17.48 9.25
N GLN A 260 5.96 17.44 9.06
CA GLN A 260 6.94 17.79 10.09
C GLN A 260 6.75 19.21 10.66
N ASN A 261 6.29 20.16 9.84
CA ASN A 261 5.95 21.54 10.22
C ASN A 261 4.59 21.65 10.95
N SER A 262 3.95 20.53 11.31
CA SER A 262 2.60 20.45 11.89
C SER A 262 1.45 20.90 10.98
N THR A 263 1.66 21.06 9.68
CA THR A 263 0.55 21.29 8.74
C THR A 263 -0.19 19.99 8.48
N LYS A 264 -1.52 20.03 8.58
CA LYS A 264 -2.40 18.91 8.24
C LYS A 264 -2.81 19.01 6.78
N ILE A 265 -2.45 18.01 5.97
CA ILE A 265 -2.80 17.96 4.54
C ILE A 265 -3.55 16.66 4.24
N TYR A 266 -4.42 16.68 3.23
CA TYR A 266 -5.07 15.48 2.73
C TYR A 266 -4.20 14.81 1.67
N CYS A 267 -3.87 13.55 1.86
CA CYS A 267 -3.12 12.76 0.89
C CYS A 267 -4.07 11.84 0.11
N ASN A 268 -4.18 12.09 -1.20
CA ASN A 268 -4.77 11.20 -2.20
C ASN A 268 -3.75 10.22 -2.81
N PHE A 269 -2.48 10.37 -2.42
CA PHE A 269 -1.26 9.73 -2.95
C PHE A 269 -1.03 9.85 -4.46
N LEU A 270 0.25 9.97 -4.80
CA LEU A 270 0.95 10.15 -6.09
C LEU A 270 0.40 11.15 -7.14
N ASP A 271 -0.91 11.19 -7.41
CA ASP A 271 -1.49 12.03 -8.47
C ASP A 271 -2.32 13.22 -7.97
N GLY A 272 -2.61 13.27 -6.68
CA GLY A 272 -3.40 14.35 -6.07
C GLY A 272 -4.87 14.40 -6.51
N SER A 273 -5.29 13.54 -7.44
CA SER A 273 -6.66 13.45 -7.92
C SER A 273 -7.56 12.79 -6.86
N ALA A 274 -8.77 13.33 -6.67
CA ALA A 274 -9.77 12.75 -5.77
C ALA A 274 -10.55 11.60 -6.44
N VAL A 275 -9.97 10.95 -7.47
CA VAL A 275 -10.67 10.00 -8.34
C VAL A 275 -10.88 8.65 -7.67
N CYS A 276 -10.04 8.28 -6.70
CA CYS A 276 -10.03 6.95 -6.10
C CYS A 276 -10.68 6.89 -4.72
N ASP A 277 -11.39 5.79 -4.45
CA ASP A 277 -11.98 5.50 -3.13
C ASP A 277 -10.89 5.34 -2.05
N GLN A 278 -11.25 5.50 -0.77
CA GLN A 278 -10.31 5.63 0.34
C GLN A 278 -9.28 4.47 0.52
N ALA A 279 -9.59 3.28 0.01
CA ALA A 279 -8.74 2.09 0.09
C ALA A 279 -7.90 1.83 -1.17
N TRP A 280 -8.03 2.70 -2.17
CA TRP A 280 -7.32 2.64 -3.44
C TRP A 280 -6.17 3.63 -3.43
N ILE A 281 -5.22 3.43 -4.33
CA ILE A 281 -4.04 4.27 -4.50
C ILE A 281 -4.14 4.89 -5.88
N ALA A 282 -4.20 6.22 -5.95
CA ALA A 282 -4.23 6.93 -7.21
C ALA A 282 -2.82 6.99 -7.84
N TYR A 283 -2.71 6.67 -9.12
CA TYR A 283 -1.49 6.86 -9.91
C TYR A 283 -1.81 6.97 -11.40
N ASN A 284 -1.26 8.00 -12.06
CA ASN A 284 -1.48 8.37 -13.46
C ASN A 284 -2.95 8.38 -13.96
N GLY A 285 -3.91 8.77 -13.10
CA GLY A 285 -5.34 8.73 -13.42
C GLY A 285 -6.02 7.36 -13.23
N HIS A 286 -5.28 6.35 -12.78
CA HIS A 286 -5.79 5.02 -12.44
C HIS A 286 -5.85 4.84 -10.92
N CYS A 287 -6.67 3.90 -10.47
CA CYS A 287 -6.81 3.54 -9.07
C CYS A 287 -6.37 2.09 -8.86
N TYR A 288 -5.47 1.85 -7.90
CA TYR A 288 -4.96 0.51 -7.61
C TYR A 288 -5.36 0.05 -6.20
N HIS A 289 -5.80 -1.20 -6.07
CA HIS A 289 -6.19 -1.75 -4.76
C HIS A 289 -5.63 -3.14 -4.54
N PHE A 290 -4.99 -3.30 -3.39
CA PHE A 290 -4.43 -4.57 -2.99
C PHE A 290 -5.45 -5.44 -2.24
N VAL A 291 -5.70 -6.63 -2.78
CA VAL A 291 -6.57 -7.63 -2.16
C VAL A 291 -5.74 -8.62 -1.35
N GLU A 292 -5.68 -8.41 -0.04
CA GLU A 292 -4.91 -9.24 0.89
C GLU A 292 -5.40 -10.70 0.98
N LYS A 293 -6.71 -10.91 0.86
CA LYS A 293 -7.33 -12.23 0.98
C LYS A 293 -6.79 -13.17 -0.09
N LYS A 294 -6.18 -14.29 0.30
CA LYS A 294 -5.61 -15.26 -0.64
C LYS A 294 -6.69 -16.14 -1.26
N GLN A 295 -6.80 -16.12 -2.59
CA GLN A 295 -7.72 -16.96 -3.36
C GLN A 295 -7.06 -17.39 -4.69
N ASN A 296 -7.71 -18.27 -5.46
CA ASN A 296 -7.25 -18.62 -6.81
C ASN A 296 -7.47 -17.44 -7.78
N ALA A 297 -6.85 -17.49 -8.95
CA ALA A 297 -6.86 -16.38 -9.90
C ALA A 297 -8.26 -15.95 -10.35
N VAL A 298 -9.17 -16.90 -10.60
CA VAL A 298 -10.55 -16.60 -11.08
C VAL A 298 -11.36 -15.91 -9.98
N ALA A 299 -11.22 -16.38 -8.74
CA ALA A 299 -11.83 -15.74 -7.60
C ALA A 299 -11.26 -14.32 -7.37
N GLN A 300 -9.96 -14.11 -7.61
CA GLN A 300 -9.37 -12.77 -7.53
C GLN A 300 -9.88 -11.83 -8.61
N ALA A 301 -9.98 -12.28 -9.86
CA ALA A 301 -10.59 -11.50 -10.93
C ALA A 301 -12.03 -11.10 -10.59
N THR A 302 -12.80 -12.02 -9.99
CA THR A 302 -14.15 -11.73 -9.47
C THR A 302 -14.14 -10.71 -8.33
N GLN A 303 -13.16 -10.78 -7.43
CA GLN A 303 -13.02 -9.85 -6.31
C GLN A 303 -12.70 -8.43 -6.79
N CYS A 304 -11.83 -8.27 -7.79
CA CYS A 304 -11.58 -6.98 -8.43
C CYS A 304 -12.87 -6.45 -9.08
N ARG A 305 -13.57 -7.30 -9.83
CA ARG A 305 -14.84 -6.94 -10.50
C ARG A 305 -15.93 -6.47 -9.54
N ASN A 306 -16.06 -7.13 -8.39
CA ASN A 306 -16.99 -6.70 -7.33
C ASN A 306 -16.68 -5.30 -6.78
N SER A 307 -15.47 -4.81 -7.00
CA SER A 307 -15.02 -3.48 -6.61
C SER A 307 -14.92 -2.53 -7.82
N SER A 308 -15.66 -2.82 -8.91
CA SER A 308 -15.65 -2.06 -10.17
C SER A 308 -14.26 -1.85 -10.75
N SER A 309 -13.48 -2.93 -10.81
CA SER A 309 -12.09 -2.92 -11.28
C SER A 309 -11.74 -4.25 -11.95
N MET A 310 -10.54 -4.34 -12.52
CA MET A 310 -9.99 -5.56 -13.11
C MET A 310 -8.67 -5.93 -12.43
N LEU A 311 -8.13 -7.11 -12.68
CA LEU A 311 -6.75 -7.39 -12.28
C LEU A 311 -5.81 -6.47 -13.04
N VAL A 312 -4.82 -5.89 -12.34
CA VAL A 312 -3.93 -4.85 -12.86
C VAL A 312 -3.23 -5.25 -14.16
N SER A 313 -3.12 -4.32 -15.10
CA SER A 313 -2.25 -4.44 -16.25
C SER A 313 -0.98 -3.61 -16.11
N VAL A 314 -0.02 -3.81 -17.02
CA VAL A 314 1.20 -3.01 -17.08
C VAL A 314 1.39 -2.60 -18.53
N GLY A 315 1.00 -1.37 -18.84
CA GLY A 315 1.07 -0.81 -20.18
C GLY A 315 2.44 -0.25 -20.54
N ASP A 316 3.18 0.26 -19.55
CA ASP A 316 4.45 0.94 -19.79
C ASP A 316 5.47 0.83 -18.63
N SER A 317 6.64 1.43 -18.84
CA SER A 317 7.72 1.44 -17.85
C SER A 317 7.42 2.27 -16.60
N ALA A 318 6.58 3.32 -16.71
CA ALA A 318 6.26 4.18 -15.58
C ALA A 318 5.31 3.44 -14.62
N GLU A 319 4.29 2.78 -15.14
CA GLU A 319 3.39 1.91 -14.37
C GLU A 319 4.16 0.76 -13.72
N TRP A 320 5.11 0.15 -14.43
CA TRP A 320 5.96 -0.88 -13.84
C TRP A 320 6.81 -0.39 -12.66
N LEU A 321 7.42 0.79 -12.79
CA LEU A 321 8.20 1.40 -11.71
C LEU A 321 7.30 1.73 -10.51
N PHE A 322 6.06 2.17 -10.76
CA PHE A 322 5.07 2.36 -9.71
C PHE A 322 4.74 1.05 -8.99
N LEU A 323 4.48 -0.05 -9.71
CA LEU A 323 4.25 -1.36 -9.09
C LEU A 323 5.45 -1.83 -8.26
N MET A 324 6.67 -1.55 -8.70
CA MET A 324 7.88 -1.83 -7.92
C MET A 324 7.96 -1.00 -6.64
N LYS A 325 7.66 0.30 -6.70
CA LYS A 325 7.58 1.16 -5.51
C LYS A 325 6.49 0.68 -4.55
N LEU A 326 5.33 0.30 -5.08
CA LEU A 326 4.19 -0.20 -4.32
C LEU A 326 4.52 -1.50 -3.57
N ASP A 327 5.24 -2.43 -4.22
CA ASP A 327 5.76 -3.66 -3.60
C ASP A 327 6.73 -3.36 -2.43
N GLN A 328 7.60 -2.36 -2.61
CA GLN A 328 8.55 -1.93 -1.57
C GLN A 328 7.85 -1.26 -0.38
N ALA A 329 6.81 -0.45 -0.64
CA ALA A 329 6.00 0.20 0.38
C ALA A 329 5.13 -0.79 1.17
N MET A 330 4.83 -1.97 0.61
CA MET A 330 3.96 -2.98 1.21
C MET A 330 4.65 -4.34 1.43
N PRO A 331 5.77 -4.41 2.17
CA PRO A 331 6.58 -5.64 2.32
C PRO A 331 5.88 -6.75 3.12
N HIS A 332 4.75 -6.43 3.75
CA HIS A 332 3.89 -7.39 4.43
C HIS A 332 3.08 -8.29 3.53
N ILE A 333 2.96 -7.87 2.28
CA ILE A 333 2.43 -8.66 1.20
C ILE A 333 3.54 -9.66 0.83
N TYR A 334 3.75 -10.64 1.71
CA TYR A 334 4.78 -11.63 1.52
C TYR A 334 4.40 -12.58 0.38
N GLY A 335 5.27 -12.66 -0.61
CA GLY A 335 5.19 -13.63 -1.71
C GLY A 335 4.81 -12.97 -3.02
N SER A 336 4.14 -13.73 -3.87
CA SER A 336 3.73 -13.27 -5.20
C SER A 336 2.22 -13.21 -5.33
N ILE A 337 1.78 -12.19 -6.06
CA ILE A 337 0.40 -11.75 -6.20
C ILE A 337 -0.09 -12.04 -7.63
N PHE A 338 -1.40 -12.20 -7.78
CA PHE A 338 -2.00 -12.24 -9.11
C PHE A 338 -2.12 -10.83 -9.70
N ILE A 339 -1.83 -10.76 -11.00
CA ILE A 339 -2.02 -9.61 -11.88
C ILE A 339 -2.87 -10.06 -13.08
N GLY A 340 -3.23 -9.14 -13.97
CA GLY A 340 -4.14 -9.40 -15.09
C GLY A 340 -3.55 -10.17 -16.27
N LEU A 341 -2.25 -10.50 -16.26
CA LEU A 341 -1.60 -11.18 -17.37
C LEU A 341 -1.79 -12.71 -17.27
N TYR A 342 -2.22 -13.32 -18.36
CA TYR A 342 -2.40 -14.77 -18.46
C TYR A 342 -2.07 -15.27 -19.87
N ASP A 343 -1.72 -16.55 -19.97
CA ASP A 343 -1.50 -17.28 -21.22
C ASP A 343 -2.45 -18.47 -21.23
N ILE A 344 -3.55 -18.33 -21.96
CA ILE A 344 -4.62 -19.31 -21.86
C ILE A 344 -4.27 -20.65 -22.51
N LEU A 345 -3.50 -20.62 -23.60
CA LEU A 345 -3.15 -21.83 -24.35
C LEU A 345 -1.86 -22.47 -23.82
N GLY A 346 -1.13 -21.77 -22.95
CA GLY A 346 0.18 -22.21 -22.51
C GLY A 346 1.20 -22.23 -23.66
N SER A 347 1.00 -21.36 -24.64
CA SER A 347 1.79 -21.27 -25.88
C SER A 347 2.61 -19.98 -25.96
N TYR A 348 2.81 -19.29 -24.83
CA TYR A 348 3.50 -18.00 -24.74
C TYR A 348 2.76 -16.84 -25.42
N THR A 349 1.45 -16.98 -25.60
CA THR A 349 0.54 -15.96 -26.16
C THR A 349 -0.18 -15.28 -25.00
N TYR A 350 0.49 -14.29 -24.41
CA TYR A 350 0.03 -13.61 -23.21
C TYR A 350 -0.98 -12.51 -23.54
N GLN A 351 -2.03 -12.42 -22.72
CA GLN A 351 -3.08 -11.42 -22.83
C GLN A 351 -3.36 -10.80 -21.47
N TRP A 352 -3.62 -9.49 -21.47
CA TRP A 352 -4.15 -8.82 -20.28
C TRP A 352 -5.66 -9.04 -20.18
N ALA A 353 -6.15 -9.13 -18.94
CA ALA A 353 -7.56 -9.26 -18.62
C ALA A 353 -8.37 -8.03 -19.04
N ASP A 354 -7.74 -6.87 -19.04
CA ASP A 354 -8.30 -5.56 -19.37
C ASP A 354 -7.92 -5.12 -20.80
N GLU A 355 -7.82 -6.06 -21.74
CA GLU A 355 -7.57 -5.86 -23.18
C GLU A 355 -6.30 -5.12 -23.61
N THR A 356 -5.58 -4.49 -22.68
CA THR A 356 -4.38 -3.70 -22.95
C THR A 356 -3.43 -4.53 -23.81
N ALA A 357 -2.85 -3.93 -24.85
CA ALA A 357 -1.91 -4.65 -25.70
C ALA A 357 -0.67 -5.05 -24.89
N PHE A 358 -0.22 -6.31 -25.02
CA PHE A 358 0.96 -6.81 -24.31
C PHE A 358 2.28 -6.38 -24.99
N THR A 359 2.53 -5.07 -24.99
CA THR A 359 3.72 -4.43 -25.60
C THR A 359 4.87 -4.31 -24.60
N TYR A 360 4.58 -4.01 -23.33
CA TYR A 360 5.59 -3.92 -22.28
C TYR A 360 5.77 -5.27 -21.54
N ARG A 361 7.00 -5.81 -21.54
CA ARG A 361 7.29 -7.21 -21.14
C ARG A 361 8.34 -7.31 -20.02
N PRO A 362 8.02 -6.98 -18.76
CA PRO A 362 8.98 -7.00 -17.66
C PRO A 362 9.14 -8.41 -17.04
N PHE A 363 9.34 -9.43 -17.88
CA PHE A 363 9.59 -10.80 -17.41
C PHE A 363 10.98 -10.94 -16.78
N ALA A 364 11.06 -11.81 -15.76
CA ALA A 364 12.35 -12.23 -15.21
C ALA A 364 13.25 -12.85 -16.30
N ALA A 365 14.57 -12.75 -16.12
CA ALA A 365 15.50 -13.53 -16.95
C ALA A 365 15.16 -15.03 -16.88
N ASN A 366 15.19 -15.70 -18.03
CA ASN A 366 14.77 -17.11 -18.21
C ASN A 366 13.28 -17.38 -17.93
N ASN A 367 12.44 -16.34 -17.86
CA ASN A 367 11.00 -16.45 -17.92
C ASN A 367 10.46 -15.81 -19.21
N PRO A 368 9.33 -16.32 -19.72
CA PRO A 368 8.58 -17.46 -19.22
C PRO A 368 9.28 -18.81 -19.39
N ALA A 369 9.42 -19.58 -18.29
CA ALA A 369 10.03 -20.90 -18.34
C ALA A 369 9.11 -21.92 -19.04
N PRO A 370 9.67 -23.00 -19.64
CA PRO A 370 8.88 -24.06 -20.29
C PRO A 370 7.69 -24.52 -19.46
N LEU A 371 6.50 -24.33 -20.03
CA LEU A 371 5.24 -24.57 -19.35
C LEU A 371 4.98 -26.07 -19.21
N ASN A 372 5.08 -26.59 -18.00
CA ASN A 372 4.58 -27.94 -17.66
C ASN A 372 3.05 -27.89 -17.46
N GLY A 373 2.29 -27.48 -18.48
CA GLY A 373 0.83 -27.64 -18.61
C GLY A 373 -0.10 -27.02 -17.55
N HIS A 374 0.40 -26.29 -16.54
CA HIS A 374 -0.42 -25.81 -15.40
C HIS A 374 -0.12 -24.37 -14.96
N ARG A 375 0.66 -23.60 -15.74
CA ARG A 375 1.08 -22.24 -15.38
C ARG A 375 0.58 -21.19 -16.38
N GLN A 376 -0.73 -21.13 -16.54
CA GLN A 376 -1.44 -20.22 -17.46
C GLN A 376 -1.63 -18.81 -16.89
N CYS A 377 -1.30 -18.57 -15.62
CA CYS A 377 -1.40 -17.24 -15.01
C CYS A 377 -0.02 -16.64 -14.83
N VAL A 378 0.08 -15.32 -14.83
CA VAL A 378 1.31 -14.62 -14.43
C VAL A 378 1.14 -14.07 -13.03
N ILE A 379 2.23 -14.13 -12.28
CA ILE A 379 2.34 -13.60 -10.94
C ILE A 379 3.45 -12.56 -10.90
N TYR A 380 3.22 -11.51 -10.13
CA TYR A 380 4.24 -10.52 -9.78
C TYR A 380 4.79 -10.84 -8.40
N GLY A 381 6.11 -10.80 -8.23
CA GLY A 381 6.76 -10.89 -6.93
C GLY A 381 8.27 -10.85 -7.05
N HIS A 382 8.95 -10.40 -5.98
CA HIS A 382 10.39 -10.13 -6.01
C HIS A 382 10.78 -9.18 -7.16
N SER A 383 9.93 -8.17 -7.41
CA SER A 383 10.09 -7.18 -8.49
C SER A 383 10.19 -7.76 -9.91
N GLN A 384 9.59 -8.93 -10.16
CA GLN A 384 9.63 -9.59 -11.47
C GLN A 384 8.32 -10.32 -11.80
N LEU A 385 8.05 -10.50 -13.11
CA LEU A 385 6.98 -11.38 -13.59
C LEU A 385 7.46 -12.81 -13.81
N SER A 386 6.62 -13.77 -13.42
CA SER A 386 6.86 -15.20 -13.67
C SER A 386 5.56 -15.98 -13.86
N ASN A 387 5.65 -17.13 -14.54
CA ASN A 387 4.50 -18.01 -14.71
C ASN A 387 4.10 -18.68 -13.38
N GLY A 388 2.83 -18.47 -12.99
CA GLY A 388 2.22 -18.97 -11.77
C GLY A 388 1.10 -19.98 -12.02
N ASN A 389 0.83 -20.81 -11.01
CA ASN A 389 -0.32 -21.72 -11.03
C ASN A 389 -1.61 -20.93 -10.69
N CYS A 390 -2.55 -20.87 -11.62
CA CYS A 390 -3.83 -20.17 -11.45
C CYS A 390 -4.66 -20.67 -10.25
N HIS A 391 -4.45 -21.91 -9.81
CA HIS A 391 -5.21 -22.53 -8.71
C HIS A 391 -4.57 -22.30 -7.34
N SER A 392 -3.35 -21.73 -7.30
CA SER A 392 -2.70 -21.40 -6.04
C SER A 392 -3.42 -20.25 -5.33
N ALA A 393 -3.55 -20.33 -4.02
CA ALA A 393 -4.14 -19.27 -3.21
C ALA A 393 -3.13 -18.13 -3.03
N ARG A 394 -3.39 -16.97 -3.63
CA ARG A 394 -2.52 -15.79 -3.58
C ARG A 394 -3.35 -14.52 -3.42
N PRO A 395 -2.78 -13.45 -2.87
CA PRO A 395 -3.36 -12.12 -2.97
C PRO A 395 -3.41 -11.64 -4.43
N ALA A 396 -4.03 -10.49 -4.68
CA ALA A 396 -4.08 -9.88 -6.01
C ALA A 396 -3.96 -8.35 -5.95
N LEU A 397 -3.59 -7.75 -7.08
CA LEU A 397 -3.66 -6.31 -7.30
C LEU A 397 -4.71 -6.01 -8.34
N CYS A 398 -5.67 -5.15 -7.96
CA CYS A 398 -6.72 -4.67 -8.83
C CYS A 398 -6.41 -3.26 -9.33
N GLU A 399 -6.92 -2.93 -10.50
CA GLU A 399 -6.82 -1.62 -11.14
C GLU A 399 -8.19 -1.20 -11.67
N LYS A 400 -8.59 0.02 -11.36
CA LYS A 400 -9.75 0.70 -11.92
C LYS A 400 -9.25 1.86 -12.80
N SER A 401 -9.81 1.96 -13.98
CA SER A 401 -9.48 2.97 -14.99
C SER A 401 -10.71 3.26 -15.85
N ASP A 402 -10.64 4.34 -16.63
CA ASP A 402 -11.73 4.74 -17.53
C ASP A 402 -11.76 3.89 -18.83
N LYS A 403 -10.86 2.90 -18.95
CA LYS A 403 -10.80 1.97 -20.09
C LYS A 403 -12.01 1.06 -20.16
N ASN A 404 -12.47 0.56 -19.01
CA ASN A 404 -13.45 -0.52 -18.93
C ASN A 404 -14.53 -0.22 -17.90
N PHE A 405 -15.78 -0.30 -18.33
CA PHE A 405 -16.93 -0.05 -17.46
C PHE A 405 -18.15 -0.88 -17.87
N CYS A 406 -19.16 -0.90 -17.00
CA CYS A 406 -20.42 -1.59 -17.23
C CYS A 406 -21.54 -0.55 -17.38
N MET A 407 -22.47 -0.77 -18.30
CA MET A 407 -23.57 0.17 -18.59
C MET A 407 -24.93 -0.54 -18.68
N GLU A 408 -26.03 0.20 -18.48
CA GLU A 408 -27.42 -0.30 -18.65
C GLU A 408 -28.00 -0.04 -20.06
N THR A 409 -28.81 -0.97 -20.60
CA THR A 409 -29.41 -0.94 -21.96
C THR A 409 -30.24 0.30 -22.27
N SER A 410 -30.90 0.89 -21.28
CA SER A 410 -31.74 2.09 -21.43
C SER A 410 -30.97 3.25 -22.07
N SER A 411 -29.64 3.26 -21.92
CA SER A 411 -28.73 4.23 -22.52
C SER A 411 -28.38 3.95 -23.99
N LEU A 412 -28.54 2.72 -24.50
CA LEU A 412 -28.16 2.35 -25.88
C LEU A 412 -29.07 2.96 -26.95
N HIS A 413 -30.34 3.25 -26.64
CA HIS A 413 -31.27 3.88 -27.59
C HIS A 413 -30.86 5.30 -28.01
N LEU A 414 -30.00 5.96 -27.24
CA LEU A 414 -29.41 7.26 -27.58
C LEU A 414 -28.42 7.16 -28.75
N PHE A 415 -28.01 5.95 -29.10
CA PHE A 415 -27.00 5.67 -30.10
C PHE A 415 -27.62 4.82 -31.20
N THR A 416 -28.20 5.45 -32.22
CA THR A 416 -28.54 4.77 -33.47
C THR A 416 -28.01 5.49 -34.70
N PRO A 417 -27.61 4.70 -35.73
CA PRO A 417 -27.64 3.24 -35.75
C PRO A 417 -26.31 2.65 -35.29
N SER A 418 -26.34 1.95 -34.16
CA SER A 418 -25.34 0.94 -33.83
C SER A 418 -25.55 -0.27 -34.72
N THR A 419 -24.71 -0.40 -35.75
CA THR A 419 -24.62 -1.67 -36.47
C THR A 419 -23.82 -2.63 -35.61
N MET A 420 -24.37 -3.82 -35.36
CA MET A 420 -23.59 -4.94 -34.85
C MET A 420 -22.38 -5.13 -35.77
N ALA A 421 -21.18 -4.98 -35.21
CA ALA A 421 -19.95 -5.01 -35.98
C ALA A 421 -19.54 -6.45 -36.30
N MET A 422 -19.69 -7.35 -35.32
CA MET A 422 -19.44 -8.78 -35.50
C MET A 422 -20.12 -9.63 -34.42
N GLU A 423 -20.18 -10.92 -34.70
CA GLU A 423 -20.56 -11.96 -33.73
C GLU A 423 -19.57 -13.12 -33.84
N SER A 424 -19.08 -13.62 -32.70
CA SER A 424 -18.09 -14.71 -32.66
C SER A 424 -18.29 -15.61 -31.44
N GLU A 425 -18.23 -16.92 -31.64
CA GLU A 425 -18.23 -17.91 -30.54
C GLU A 425 -16.92 -17.85 -29.71
N SER A 426 -15.87 -17.25 -30.27
CA SER A 426 -14.59 -17.02 -29.60
C SER A 426 -14.41 -15.53 -29.27
N MET A 427 -15.49 -14.84 -28.90
CA MET A 427 -15.45 -13.42 -28.55
C MET A 427 -14.51 -13.18 -27.36
N SER A 428 -13.70 -12.14 -27.49
CA SER A 428 -12.80 -11.63 -26.46
C SER A 428 -12.89 -10.10 -26.45
N ILE A 429 -12.53 -9.46 -25.34
CA ILE A 429 -12.50 -8.00 -25.27
C ILE A 429 -11.58 -7.41 -26.36
N PRO A 430 -10.31 -7.85 -26.50
CA PRO A 430 -9.42 -7.27 -27.51
C PRO A 430 -9.90 -7.50 -28.95
N LEU A 431 -10.68 -8.56 -29.24
CA LEU A 431 -11.23 -8.77 -30.59
C LEU A 431 -12.26 -7.70 -30.95
N CYS A 432 -13.22 -7.45 -30.05
CA CYS A 432 -14.24 -6.43 -30.29
C CYS A 432 -13.63 -5.02 -30.30
N PHE A 433 -12.76 -4.74 -29.33
CA PHE A 433 -12.08 -3.47 -29.19
C PHE A 433 -11.25 -3.11 -30.43
N GLU A 434 -10.36 -4.00 -30.89
CA GLU A 434 -9.52 -3.73 -32.07
C GLU A 434 -10.33 -3.63 -33.35
N THR A 435 -11.44 -4.36 -33.45
CA THR A 435 -12.39 -4.21 -34.57
C THR A 435 -12.98 -2.81 -34.59
N CYS A 436 -13.56 -2.35 -33.48
CA CYS A 436 -14.21 -1.04 -33.40
C CYS A 436 -13.20 0.09 -33.63
N ARG A 437 -12.05 0.04 -32.96
CA ARG A 437 -10.94 0.96 -33.18
C ARG A 437 -10.47 0.96 -34.63
N GLY A 438 -10.36 -0.22 -35.23
CA GLY A 438 -10.03 -0.43 -36.64
C GLY A 438 -11.09 0.09 -37.62
N GLU A 439 -12.33 0.25 -37.21
CA GLU A 439 -13.40 0.88 -37.99
C GLU A 439 -13.48 2.40 -37.76
N GLY A 440 -12.83 2.92 -36.71
CA GLY A 440 -12.82 4.34 -36.35
C GLY A 440 -13.84 4.72 -35.28
N HIS A 441 -14.26 3.73 -34.52
CA HIS A 441 -15.07 3.86 -33.32
C HIS A 441 -14.17 3.85 -32.09
N ASP A 442 -14.45 4.70 -31.11
CA ASP A 442 -13.70 4.83 -29.86
C ASP A 442 -14.32 4.01 -28.73
N LEU A 443 -15.47 3.37 -28.97
CA LEU A 443 -16.16 2.54 -28.00
C LEU A 443 -16.50 1.18 -28.62
N SER A 444 -16.25 0.14 -27.83
CA SER A 444 -16.64 -1.23 -28.13
C SER A 444 -17.56 -1.74 -27.02
N VAL A 445 -18.67 -2.37 -27.40
CA VAL A 445 -19.71 -2.82 -26.47
C VAL A 445 -19.97 -4.30 -26.70
N LEU A 446 -19.89 -5.07 -25.62
CA LEU A 446 -20.00 -6.53 -25.62
C LEU A 446 -21.27 -7.01 -24.92
N ASN A 447 -21.95 -7.95 -25.59
CA ASN A 447 -23.06 -8.73 -25.04
C ASN A 447 -22.93 -10.20 -25.45
N GLY A 448 -22.23 -10.98 -24.63
CA GLY A 448 -21.87 -12.36 -24.92
C GLY A 448 -20.98 -12.47 -26.15
N THR A 449 -21.53 -13.05 -27.22
CA THR A 449 -20.84 -13.26 -28.50
C THR A 449 -20.89 -12.05 -29.43
N GLN A 450 -21.67 -11.02 -29.09
CA GLN A 450 -21.98 -9.89 -29.95
C GLN A 450 -21.10 -8.69 -29.62
N CYS A 451 -20.60 -8.04 -30.66
CA CYS A 451 -19.80 -6.82 -30.60
C CYS A 451 -20.50 -5.68 -31.34
N TYR A 452 -20.55 -4.51 -30.70
CA TYR A 452 -21.14 -3.30 -31.25
C TYR A 452 -20.13 -2.16 -31.13
N CYS A 453 -20.03 -1.33 -32.17
CA CYS A 453 -19.10 -0.22 -32.21
C CYS A 453 -19.84 1.12 -32.16
N PHE A 454 -19.29 2.05 -31.38
CA PHE A 454 -19.88 3.38 -31.17
C PHE A 454 -18.78 4.45 -31.26
N THR A 455 -19.18 5.64 -31.69
CA THR A 455 -18.32 6.83 -31.60
C THR A 455 -18.91 7.78 -30.59
N ASP A 456 -18.16 8.20 -29.59
CA ASP A 456 -18.60 9.25 -28.66
C ASP A 456 -18.61 10.61 -29.38
N GLY A 457 -19.79 10.99 -29.88
CA GLY A 457 -19.97 12.26 -30.58
C GLY A 457 -20.30 13.45 -29.67
N VAL A 458 -20.61 13.24 -28.38
CA VAL A 458 -21.31 14.27 -27.57
C VAL A 458 -20.87 14.31 -26.09
N GLY A 459 -19.97 13.45 -25.61
CA GLY A 459 -19.58 13.45 -24.19
C GLY A 459 -20.76 13.15 -23.28
N ILE A 460 -21.65 12.26 -23.74
CA ILE A 460 -22.83 11.85 -22.99
C ILE A 460 -22.32 10.99 -21.84
N GLY A 461 -22.46 11.46 -20.61
CA GLY A 461 -22.17 10.67 -19.43
C GLY A 461 -22.97 9.37 -19.49
N PHE A 462 -22.26 8.25 -19.57
CA PHE A 462 -22.88 6.94 -19.46
C PHE A 462 -23.50 6.81 -18.07
N ASP A 463 -24.66 6.16 -17.98
CA ASP A 463 -25.13 5.64 -16.70
C ASP A 463 -24.25 4.44 -16.33
N GLU A 464 -23.02 4.72 -15.91
CA GLU A 464 -22.06 3.72 -15.45
C GLU A 464 -22.66 3.01 -14.24
N VAL A 465 -22.78 1.69 -14.36
CA VAL A 465 -23.19 0.83 -13.26
C VAL A 465 -21.98 0.05 -12.75
N PRO A 466 -21.97 -0.36 -11.47
CA PRO A 466 -20.90 -1.19 -10.92
C PRO A 466 -20.58 -2.43 -11.79
N MET A 467 -19.29 -2.75 -12.02
CA MET A 467 -18.89 -3.88 -12.88
C MET A 467 -19.38 -5.25 -12.37
N ILE A 468 -19.88 -5.34 -11.14
CA ILE A 468 -20.53 -6.55 -10.63
C ILE A 468 -21.70 -7.00 -11.52
N TYR A 469 -22.38 -6.08 -12.20
CA TYR A 469 -23.48 -6.37 -13.12
C TYR A 469 -23.01 -6.96 -14.45
N CYS A 470 -21.78 -6.68 -14.87
CA CYS A 470 -21.14 -7.33 -16.00
C CYS A 470 -20.43 -8.59 -15.51
N ASP A 471 -21.15 -9.71 -15.48
CA ASP A 471 -20.71 -10.97 -14.85
C ASP A 471 -20.50 -12.12 -15.84
N LEU A 472 -20.62 -11.87 -17.15
CA LEU A 472 -20.46 -12.89 -18.17
C LEU A 472 -18.99 -12.96 -18.63
N PRO A 473 -18.25 -14.03 -18.32
CA PRO A 473 -16.89 -14.19 -18.82
C PRO A 473 -16.88 -14.43 -20.33
N CYS A 474 -15.82 -13.97 -20.99
CA CYS A 474 -15.61 -14.24 -22.41
C CYS A 474 -15.34 -15.73 -22.69
N ALA A 475 -15.79 -16.20 -23.86
CA ALA A 475 -15.60 -17.59 -24.27
C ALA A 475 -14.11 -17.90 -24.38
N ASN A 476 -13.65 -18.95 -23.71
CA ASN A 476 -12.22 -19.28 -23.63
C ASN A 476 -11.37 -18.09 -23.16
N HIS A 477 -11.85 -17.20 -22.30
CA HIS A 477 -11.03 -16.18 -21.64
C HIS A 477 -11.61 -15.89 -20.24
N PRO A 478 -11.29 -16.73 -19.23
CA PRO A 478 -11.97 -16.70 -17.93
C PRO A 478 -11.67 -15.46 -17.07
N PHE A 479 -10.70 -14.64 -17.48
CA PHE A 479 -10.33 -13.39 -16.81
C PHE A 479 -10.88 -12.14 -17.51
N GLN A 480 -11.43 -12.28 -18.72
CA GLN A 480 -12.09 -11.21 -19.47
C GLN A 480 -13.61 -11.29 -19.30
N ILE A 481 -14.29 -10.15 -19.48
CA ILE A 481 -15.73 -9.99 -19.32
C ILE A 481 -16.34 -9.57 -20.66
N CYS A 482 -17.30 -10.34 -21.16
CA CYS A 482 -17.98 -10.11 -22.43
C CYS A 482 -19.44 -9.69 -22.19
N GLY A 483 -19.71 -8.88 -21.17
CA GLY A 483 -21.06 -8.39 -20.85
C GLY A 483 -21.63 -9.01 -19.59
N SER A 484 -22.90 -9.38 -19.64
CA SER A 484 -23.71 -9.74 -18.47
C SER A 484 -24.63 -10.93 -18.77
N THR A 485 -24.93 -11.73 -17.74
CA THR A 485 -25.98 -12.76 -17.79
C THR A 485 -27.39 -12.17 -17.82
N SER A 486 -27.55 -10.94 -17.33
CA SER A 486 -28.75 -10.12 -17.52
C SER A 486 -28.66 -9.35 -18.84
N TYR A 487 -29.72 -9.43 -19.65
CA TYR A 487 -29.84 -8.69 -20.92
C TYR A 487 -29.85 -7.17 -20.78
N ASN A 488 -29.89 -6.66 -19.54
CA ASN A 488 -29.97 -5.23 -19.27
C ASN A 488 -28.61 -4.54 -19.15
N TYR A 489 -27.49 -5.28 -19.18
CA TYR A 489 -26.17 -4.70 -18.95
C TYR A 489 -25.16 -5.11 -20.02
N PHE A 490 -24.27 -4.18 -20.36
CA PHE A 490 -23.24 -4.37 -21.37
C PHE A 490 -21.88 -4.00 -20.80
N PHE A 491 -20.88 -4.74 -21.24
CA PHE A 491 -19.49 -4.39 -20.97
C PHE A 491 -19.00 -3.44 -22.07
N VAL A 492 -18.32 -2.37 -21.68
CA VAL A 492 -17.81 -1.35 -22.59
C VAL A 492 -16.31 -1.23 -22.40
N SER A 493 -15.57 -1.21 -23.50
CA SER A 493 -14.17 -0.83 -23.54
C SER A 493 -14.01 0.41 -24.43
N ALA A 494 -13.39 1.45 -23.87
CA ALA A 494 -13.22 2.77 -24.46
C ALA A 494 -11.76 3.02 -24.85
N ASP A 495 -11.53 3.58 -26.04
CA ASP A 495 -10.22 3.95 -26.54
C ASP A 495 -9.76 5.29 -25.95
N VAL A 496 -9.09 5.20 -24.81
CA VAL A 496 -8.44 6.33 -24.11
C VAL A 496 -6.97 6.49 -24.52
N GLY A 497 -6.57 5.90 -25.66
CA GLY A 497 -5.19 5.94 -26.14
C GLY A 497 -4.34 4.74 -25.73
N GLN A 498 -4.96 3.57 -25.45
CA GLN A 498 -4.23 2.34 -25.14
C GLN A 498 -3.23 1.98 -26.25
N PRO A 499 -2.09 1.32 -25.93
CA PRO A 499 -1.03 1.00 -26.89
C PRO A 499 -1.55 0.19 -28.09
N ARG A 500 -0.93 0.43 -29.26
CA ARG A 500 -1.17 -0.36 -30.47
C ARG A 500 -0.30 -1.61 -30.46
N ARG A 501 -0.75 -2.64 -31.18
CA ARG A 501 0.01 -3.87 -31.36
C ARG A 501 1.10 -3.68 -32.41
N GLU A 502 2.24 -4.36 -32.24
CA GLU A 502 3.45 -4.16 -33.06
C GLU A 502 3.30 -4.66 -34.51
N SER A 503 2.46 -5.66 -34.77
CA SER A 503 2.26 -6.22 -36.12
C SER A 503 0.97 -7.04 -36.23
N CYS A 504 0.49 -7.27 -37.45
CA CYS A 504 -0.62 -8.19 -37.72
C CYS A 504 -0.31 -9.64 -37.30
N ASP A 505 0.94 -10.10 -37.42
CA ASP A 505 1.32 -11.44 -36.97
C ASP A 505 1.14 -11.59 -35.45
N ALA A 506 1.49 -10.56 -34.68
CA ALA A 506 1.24 -10.53 -33.23
C ALA A 506 -0.27 -10.53 -32.91
N MET A 507 -1.10 -9.85 -33.72
CA MET A 507 -2.56 -9.91 -33.59
C MET A 507 -3.09 -11.32 -33.83
N ILE A 508 -2.66 -11.96 -34.91
CA ILE A 508 -3.10 -13.31 -35.30
C ILE A 508 -2.68 -14.34 -34.25
N LEU A 509 -1.46 -14.23 -33.71
CA LEU A 509 -0.99 -15.10 -32.63
C LEU A 509 -1.86 -14.98 -31.37
N ASP A 510 -2.42 -13.80 -31.11
CA ASP A 510 -3.37 -13.57 -30.02
C ASP A 510 -4.82 -13.89 -30.38
N GLY A 511 -5.07 -14.46 -31.57
CA GLY A 511 -6.40 -14.84 -32.04
C GLY A 511 -7.25 -13.67 -32.56
N LEU A 512 -6.62 -12.53 -32.86
CA LEU A 512 -7.30 -11.32 -33.32
C LEU A 512 -7.25 -11.20 -34.85
N THR A 513 -8.23 -11.77 -35.52
CA THR A 513 -8.37 -11.67 -36.98
C THR A 513 -9.38 -10.57 -37.34
N THR A 514 -8.90 -9.33 -37.44
CA THR A 514 -9.75 -8.16 -37.74
C THR A 514 -8.97 -7.07 -38.50
N ARG A 515 -9.66 -6.00 -38.89
CA ARG A 515 -9.03 -4.76 -39.34
C ARG A 515 -8.65 -3.95 -38.10
N ALA A 516 -7.41 -3.47 -38.02
CA ALA A 516 -6.90 -2.83 -36.82
C ALA A 516 -5.86 -1.74 -37.10
N MET A 517 -5.57 -0.94 -36.08
CA MET A 517 -4.47 0.03 -36.05
C MET A 517 -3.20 -0.64 -35.52
N VAL A 518 -2.13 -0.65 -36.32
CA VAL A 518 -0.84 -1.24 -35.95
C VAL A 518 0.15 -0.13 -35.61
N GLU A 519 1.10 -0.41 -34.72
CA GLU A 519 2.17 0.52 -34.37
C GLU A 519 3.03 0.88 -35.59
N GLY A 520 3.40 2.16 -35.74
CA GLY A 520 4.21 2.63 -36.87
C GLY A 520 3.44 2.80 -38.19
N GLU A 521 2.22 2.28 -38.29
CA GLU A 521 1.40 2.34 -39.50
C GLU A 521 0.50 3.59 -39.53
N ALA A 522 0.49 4.27 -40.68
CA ALA A 522 -0.33 5.46 -40.89
C ALA A 522 -1.80 5.12 -41.22
N THR A 523 -2.06 3.90 -41.68
CA THR A 523 -3.38 3.43 -42.11
C THR A 523 -3.75 2.11 -41.45
N ARG A 524 -5.06 1.85 -41.36
CA ARG A 524 -5.59 0.58 -40.86
C ARG A 524 -5.17 -0.57 -41.75
N LEU A 525 -4.73 -1.66 -41.14
CA LEU A 525 -4.37 -2.89 -41.83
C LEU A 525 -5.46 -3.93 -41.67
N ASP A 526 -5.67 -4.74 -42.71
CA ASP A 526 -6.53 -5.92 -42.63
C ASP A 526 -5.70 -7.13 -42.22
N CYS A 527 -5.69 -7.42 -40.92
CA CYS A 527 -4.91 -8.53 -40.37
C CYS A 527 -5.60 -9.88 -40.59
N SER A 528 -6.79 -9.93 -41.19
CA SER A 528 -7.39 -11.20 -41.64
C SER A 528 -6.74 -11.71 -42.93
N ALA A 529 -6.27 -10.79 -43.79
CA ALA A 529 -5.67 -11.11 -45.09
C ALA A 529 -4.20 -11.58 -44.99
N ALA A 530 -3.51 -11.24 -43.90
CA ALA A 530 -2.09 -11.59 -43.70
C ALA A 530 -1.84 -13.12 -43.66
N GLN A 531 -2.87 -13.95 -43.39
CA GLN A 531 -2.77 -15.41 -43.52
C GLN A 531 -2.42 -15.88 -44.95
N THR A 532 -2.68 -15.06 -45.98
CA THR A 532 -2.54 -15.46 -47.39
C THR A 532 -1.18 -15.13 -48.02
N ALA A 533 -0.38 -14.23 -47.43
CA ALA A 533 0.83 -13.74 -48.08
C ALA A 533 2.12 -14.51 -47.70
N ASP A 534 2.24 -15.01 -46.46
CA ASP A 534 3.53 -15.52 -45.95
C ASP A 534 3.60 -17.01 -45.57
N THR A 535 2.48 -17.73 -45.64
CA THR A 535 2.48 -19.18 -45.34
C THR A 535 3.25 -20.00 -46.40
N CYS A 536 3.41 -19.49 -47.63
CA CYS A 536 4.22 -20.15 -48.65
C CYS A 536 5.73 -19.82 -48.58
N THR A 537 6.12 -18.66 -48.07
CA THR A 537 7.52 -18.21 -48.00
C THR A 537 8.22 -18.74 -46.74
N HIS A 538 7.56 -18.70 -45.59
CA HIS A 538 8.13 -19.19 -44.32
C HIS A 538 8.25 -20.72 -44.26
N ILE A 539 7.27 -21.47 -44.78
CA ILE A 539 7.36 -22.93 -44.88
C ILE A 539 8.46 -23.33 -45.87
N ALA A 540 8.64 -22.59 -46.97
CA ALA A 540 9.72 -22.83 -47.92
C ALA A 540 11.12 -22.53 -47.32
N LEU A 541 11.26 -21.45 -46.54
CA LEU A 541 12.50 -21.10 -45.84
C LEU A 541 12.84 -22.10 -44.72
N LEU A 542 11.87 -22.51 -43.91
CA LEU A 542 12.04 -23.55 -42.90
C LEU A 542 12.38 -24.91 -43.54
N ALA A 543 11.73 -25.27 -44.65
CA ALA A 543 12.06 -26.49 -45.39
C ALA A 543 13.48 -26.44 -45.98
N LEU A 544 13.95 -25.29 -46.47
CA LEU A 544 15.32 -25.09 -46.93
C LEU A 544 16.33 -25.20 -45.79
N HIS A 545 16.04 -24.63 -44.62
CA HIS A 545 16.90 -24.73 -43.44
C HIS A 545 16.98 -26.16 -42.89
N ILE A 546 15.85 -26.88 -42.85
CA ILE A 546 15.83 -28.29 -42.47
C ILE A 546 16.62 -29.14 -43.47
N HIS A 547 16.46 -28.91 -44.79
CA HIS A 547 17.22 -29.63 -45.81
C HIS A 547 18.72 -29.37 -45.72
N THR A 548 19.14 -28.12 -45.46
CA THR A 548 20.56 -27.78 -45.29
C THR A 548 21.17 -28.39 -44.03
N HIS A 549 20.43 -28.42 -42.91
CA HIS A 549 20.87 -29.10 -41.69
C HIS A 549 20.96 -30.62 -41.85
N ILE A 550 19.99 -31.25 -42.54
CA ILE A 550 20.03 -32.69 -42.85
C ILE A 550 21.22 -33.03 -43.77
N ALA A 551 21.49 -32.19 -44.77
CA ALA A 551 22.63 -32.37 -45.67
C ALA A 551 23.98 -32.25 -44.91
N LEU A 552 24.09 -31.30 -43.98
CA LEU A 552 25.27 -31.16 -43.12
C LEU A 552 25.47 -32.36 -42.19
N LEU A 553 24.39 -32.90 -41.62
CA LEU A 553 24.42 -34.11 -40.81
C LEU A 553 24.85 -35.34 -41.62
N ALA A 554 24.35 -35.49 -42.85
CA ALA A 554 24.78 -36.57 -43.75
C ALA A 554 26.27 -36.46 -44.13
N LEU A 555 26.77 -35.24 -44.35
CA LEU A 555 28.20 -34.96 -44.58
C LEU A 555 29.05 -35.29 -43.34
N LEU A 556 28.60 -34.92 -42.14
CA LEU A 556 29.29 -35.26 -40.89
C LEU A 556 29.34 -36.77 -40.66
N ILE A 557 28.24 -37.49 -40.93
CA ILE A 557 28.18 -38.95 -40.80
C ILE A 557 29.11 -39.63 -41.81
N THR A 558 29.15 -39.15 -43.06
CA THR A 558 30.07 -39.70 -44.07
C THR A 558 31.53 -39.44 -43.73
N VAL A 559 31.88 -38.24 -43.26
CA VAL A 559 33.23 -37.93 -42.77
C VAL A 559 33.60 -38.79 -41.57
N LEU A 560 32.67 -39.00 -40.62
CA LEU A 560 32.88 -39.86 -39.46
C LEU A 560 33.14 -41.32 -39.88
N ASN A 561 32.36 -41.85 -40.82
CA ASN A 561 32.55 -43.20 -41.36
C ASN A 561 33.89 -43.36 -42.10
N ILE A 562 34.33 -42.33 -42.85
CA ILE A 562 35.65 -42.32 -43.50
C ILE A 562 36.76 -42.32 -42.44
N LEU A 563 36.65 -41.49 -41.39
CA LEU A 563 37.61 -41.46 -40.29
C LEU A 563 37.68 -42.80 -39.55
N LEU A 564 36.54 -43.45 -39.29
CA LEU A 564 36.49 -44.80 -38.72
C LEU A 564 37.17 -45.85 -39.62
N ALA A 565 36.95 -45.78 -40.94
CA ALA A 565 37.61 -46.68 -41.89
C ALA A 565 39.12 -46.44 -41.97
N LEU A 566 39.58 -45.19 -41.94
CA LEU A 566 41.01 -44.88 -41.83
C LEU A 566 41.59 -45.40 -40.51
N HIS A 567 40.85 -45.30 -39.41
CA HIS A 567 41.31 -45.79 -38.12
C HIS A 567 41.46 -47.32 -38.07
N THR A 568 40.57 -48.06 -38.74
CA THR A 568 40.68 -49.52 -38.86
C THR A 568 41.84 -49.92 -39.78
N HIS A 569 42.09 -49.18 -40.87
CA HIS A 569 43.26 -49.41 -41.72
C HIS A 569 44.58 -49.14 -40.99
N VAL A 570 44.68 -48.08 -40.19
CA VAL A 570 45.86 -47.80 -39.35
C VAL A 570 46.05 -48.89 -38.30
N ALA A 571 44.97 -49.38 -37.68
CA ALA A 571 45.04 -50.50 -36.74
C ALA A 571 45.51 -51.81 -37.41
N LEU A 572 45.07 -52.07 -38.65
CA LEU A 572 45.49 -53.24 -39.43
C LEU A 572 46.97 -53.17 -39.83
N ILE A 573 47.44 -51.97 -40.21
CA ILE A 573 48.86 -51.73 -40.53
C ILE A 573 49.73 -51.88 -39.28
N SER A 574 49.30 -51.35 -38.13
CA SER A 574 50.00 -51.57 -36.85
C SER A 574 50.06 -53.05 -36.45
N TRP A 575 48.98 -53.80 -36.67
CA TRP A 575 48.92 -55.25 -36.41
C TRP A 575 49.84 -56.06 -37.35
N LEU A 576 49.92 -55.67 -38.64
CA LEU A 576 50.86 -56.28 -39.59
C LEU A 576 52.31 -55.97 -39.24
N PHE A 577 52.61 -54.76 -38.77
CA PHE A 577 53.96 -54.38 -38.33
C PHE A 577 54.42 -55.15 -37.09
N THR A 578 53.54 -55.40 -36.11
CA THR A 578 53.89 -56.21 -34.93
C THR A 578 54.11 -57.69 -35.25
N HIS A 579 53.49 -58.22 -36.31
CA HIS A 579 53.71 -59.61 -36.74
C HIS A 579 54.91 -59.81 -37.67
N ILE A 580 55.43 -58.77 -38.32
CA ILE A 580 56.66 -58.85 -39.14
C ILE A 580 57.92 -58.63 -38.28
N LEU A 581 57.79 -58.09 -37.06
CA LEU A 581 58.87 -57.87 -36.09
C LEU A 581 59.01 -59.01 -35.03
N HIS A 582 58.30 -60.12 -35.22
CA HIS A 582 58.52 -61.42 -34.55
C HIS A 582 58.95 -62.44 -35.60
#